data_AF-A0A257VPS6-F1
#
_entry.id   AF-A0A257VPS6-F1
#
_cell.length_a   1.000
_cell.length_b   1.000
_cell.length_c   1.000
_cell.angle_alpha   90.00
_cell.angle_beta   90.00
_cell.angle_gamma   90.00
#
_symmetry.space_group_name_H-M   'P 1'
#
loop_
_entity.id
_entity.type
_entity.pdbx_description
1 polymer ?
#
loop_
_entity_poly.entity_id
_entity_poly.type
_entity_poly.pdbx_seq_one_letter_code
_entity_poly.pdbx_strand_id
1 'polypeptide(L)'
;MYPSIGSIVSRELGPGGAVPPYIEIPNALGPGGPGFYGAKYAPFTIKNDPVQADFKVQDLDVPDSVSADRFALRQRLLAGAEELGASQRATGRAKTLTSYYEQAADLVTSPQARQAFAIQSENPALREEYGYTSIGQCALLARRLVEAGCRFIGIDHGSWDTHTDNFGSHEKALVPPTDRAR
;
A
#
# COMPACT_ATOMS: atom_id res chain seq x y z
N MET A 1 3.01 -3.80 -19.08
CA MET A 1 1.57 -3.95 -19.39
C MET A 1 0.85 -2.74 -18.80
N TYR A 2 -0.14 -2.17 -19.48
CA TYR A 2 -0.84 -0.96 -19.04
C TYR A 2 -2.33 -1.10 -19.38
N PRO A 3 -3.25 -1.13 -18.39
CA PRO A 3 -3.06 -1.02 -16.93
C PRO A 3 -2.28 -2.19 -16.32
N SER A 4 -1.80 -2.00 -15.08
CA SER A 4 -1.19 -3.09 -14.31
C SER A 4 -2.22 -4.14 -13.92
N ILE A 5 -1.77 -5.37 -13.67
CA ILE A 5 -2.66 -6.45 -13.23
C ILE A 5 -3.34 -6.13 -11.89
N GLY A 6 -2.62 -5.49 -10.96
CA GLY A 6 -3.21 -5.04 -9.69
C GLY A 6 -4.33 -4.02 -9.88
N SER A 7 -4.20 -3.13 -10.86
CA SER A 7 -5.25 -2.16 -11.21
C SER A 7 -6.48 -2.84 -11.84
N ILE A 8 -6.28 -3.90 -12.64
CA ILE A 8 -7.38 -4.72 -13.17
C ILE A 8 -8.09 -5.42 -12.02
N VAL A 9 -7.36 -6.08 -11.11
CA VAL A 9 -7.92 -6.75 -9.94
C VAL A 9 -8.70 -5.78 -9.05
N SER A 10 -8.13 -4.60 -8.79
CA SER A 10 -8.80 -3.55 -8.01
C SER A 10 -10.11 -3.09 -8.64
N ARG A 11 -10.19 -3.05 -9.97
CA ARG A 11 -11.40 -2.63 -10.69
C ARG A 11 -12.49 -3.70 -10.67
N GLU A 12 -12.11 -4.95 -10.95
CA GLU A 12 -13.06 -6.04 -11.10
C GLU A 12 -13.60 -6.54 -9.75
N LEU A 13 -12.73 -6.57 -8.71
CA LEU A 13 -13.10 -7.15 -7.41
C LEU A 13 -13.45 -6.11 -6.35
N GLY A 14 -12.98 -4.87 -6.51
CA GLY A 14 -13.16 -3.82 -5.51
C GLY A 14 -12.55 -4.13 -4.14
N PRO A 15 -12.85 -3.32 -3.11
CA PRO A 15 -12.38 -3.53 -1.74
C PRO A 15 -12.89 -4.86 -1.16
N GLY A 16 -12.00 -5.64 -0.55
CA GLY A 16 -12.33 -6.91 0.12
C GLY A 16 -12.38 -6.81 1.64
N GLY A 17 -12.01 -5.68 2.23
CA GLY A 17 -11.91 -5.50 3.67
C GLY A 17 -11.48 -4.10 4.06
N ALA A 18 -10.73 -3.97 5.15
CA ALA A 18 -10.34 -2.68 5.73
C ALA A 18 -9.11 -2.04 5.07
N VAL A 19 -8.46 -2.73 4.13
CA VAL A 19 -7.24 -2.26 3.44
C VAL A 19 -7.49 -2.07 1.94
N PRO A 20 -6.66 -1.27 1.24
CA PRO A 20 -6.83 -1.04 -0.19
C PRO A 20 -6.73 -2.35 -0.96
N PRO A 21 -7.52 -2.52 -2.04
CA PRO A 21 -7.50 -3.75 -2.82
C PRO A 21 -6.18 -3.95 -3.59
N TYR A 22 -5.41 -2.89 -3.85
CA TYR A 22 -4.12 -2.95 -4.53
C TYR A 22 -3.05 -2.18 -3.75
N ILE A 23 -2.00 -2.88 -3.31
CA ILE A 23 -0.88 -2.33 -2.54
C ILE A 23 0.45 -2.66 -3.22
N GLU A 24 1.42 -1.75 -3.15
CA GLU A 24 2.81 -1.98 -3.58
C GLU A 24 3.78 -1.73 -2.43
N ILE A 25 4.73 -2.64 -2.23
CA ILE A 25 5.73 -2.61 -1.15
C ILE A 25 7.10 -3.12 -1.64
N PRO A 26 8.24 -2.64 -1.11
CA PRO A 26 8.41 -1.39 -0.37
C PRO A 26 8.55 -0.17 -1.30
N ASN A 27 8.45 -0.36 -2.62
CA ASN A 27 8.53 0.70 -3.62
C ASN A 27 7.39 0.56 -4.63
N ALA A 28 7.17 1.63 -5.39
CA ALA A 28 6.25 1.58 -6.53
C ALA A 28 6.82 0.64 -7.61
N LEU A 29 6.00 -0.24 -8.15
CA LEU A 29 6.41 -1.11 -9.25
C LEU A 29 6.49 -0.30 -10.54
N GLY A 30 7.53 -0.52 -11.34
CA GLY A 30 7.69 0.14 -12.64
C GLY A 30 6.43 0.04 -13.53
N PRO A 31 5.93 -1.18 -13.85
CA PRO A 31 4.67 -1.37 -14.57
C PRO A 31 3.44 -1.47 -13.63
N GLY A 32 3.46 -0.80 -12.47
CA GLY A 32 2.44 -0.89 -11.43
C GLY A 32 1.23 0.04 -11.56
N GLY A 33 1.30 1.04 -12.45
CA GLY A 33 0.33 2.13 -12.49
C GLY A 33 -1.10 1.77 -12.96
N PRO A 34 -2.07 2.65 -12.65
CA PRO A 34 -3.52 2.49 -12.93
C PRO A 34 -3.92 2.41 -14.40
N GLY A 35 -3.01 2.70 -15.33
CA GLY A 35 -3.43 2.75 -16.71
C GLY A 35 -4.31 3.97 -17.04
N PHE A 36 -5.12 3.76 -18.06
CA PHE A 36 -6.28 4.60 -18.39
C PHE A 36 -7.48 4.38 -17.44
N TYR A 37 -7.36 3.53 -16.40
CA TYR A 37 -8.44 3.41 -15.39
C TYR A 37 -8.51 4.59 -14.42
N GLY A 38 -7.45 5.41 -14.36
CA GLY A 38 -7.41 6.61 -13.54
C GLY A 38 -7.08 6.32 -12.07
N ALA A 39 -6.87 7.39 -11.31
CA ALA A 39 -6.25 7.29 -9.98
C ALA A 39 -7.08 6.44 -8.99
N LYS A 40 -8.40 6.33 -9.16
CA LYS A 40 -9.25 5.48 -8.31
C LYS A 40 -8.76 4.03 -8.20
N TYR A 41 -8.07 3.51 -9.22
CA TYR A 41 -7.56 2.13 -9.25
C TYR A 41 -6.02 2.07 -9.18
N ALA A 42 -5.38 3.16 -8.78
CA ALA A 42 -3.94 3.20 -8.59
C ALA A 42 -3.55 2.46 -7.30
N PRO A 43 -2.32 1.91 -7.24
CA PRO A 43 -1.85 1.23 -6.04
C PRO A 43 -1.72 2.20 -4.86
N PHE A 44 -1.92 1.66 -3.67
CA PHE A 44 -1.43 2.26 -2.43
C PHE A 44 0.02 1.81 -2.21
N THR A 45 0.98 2.72 -2.42
CA THR A 45 2.41 2.39 -2.32
C THR A 45 2.95 2.70 -0.92
N ILE A 46 3.47 1.70 -0.21
CA ILE A 46 4.17 1.90 1.07
C ILE A 46 5.65 2.11 0.76
N LYS A 47 6.15 3.34 0.97
CA LYS A 47 7.52 3.75 0.62
C LYS A 47 8.55 3.53 1.73
N ASN A 48 8.39 2.47 2.51
CA ASN A 48 9.30 2.09 3.60
C ASN A 48 9.46 0.57 3.62
N ASP A 49 10.66 0.10 3.94
CA ASP A 49 10.94 -1.32 4.04
C ASP A 49 10.51 -1.89 5.40
N PRO A 50 9.63 -2.92 5.45
CA PRO A 50 9.19 -3.55 6.69
C PRO A 50 10.30 -4.29 7.46
N VAL A 51 11.49 -4.44 6.88
CA VAL A 51 12.67 -4.93 7.61
C VAL A 51 13.16 -3.95 8.67
N GLN A 52 12.86 -2.65 8.54
CA GLN A 52 13.31 -1.64 9.48
C GLN A 52 12.62 -1.79 10.84
N ALA A 53 13.36 -1.61 11.93
CA ALA A 53 12.84 -1.77 13.29
C ALA A 53 11.75 -0.75 13.63
N ASP A 54 11.83 0.44 13.04
CA ASP A 54 10.90 1.54 13.18
C ASP A 54 9.85 1.59 12.05
N PHE A 55 9.69 0.50 11.28
CA PHE A 55 8.74 0.45 10.17
C PHE A 55 7.35 0.92 10.60
N LYS A 56 6.90 1.99 9.95
CA LYS A 56 5.56 2.53 10.00
C LYS A 56 5.18 3.02 8.61
N VAL A 57 3.90 2.87 8.29
CA VAL A 57 3.34 3.46 7.07
C VAL A 57 3.15 4.95 7.34
N GLN A 58 4.00 5.80 6.75
CA GLN A 58 3.97 7.25 6.97
C GLN A 58 2.60 7.88 6.62
N ASP A 59 1.87 7.27 5.69
CA ASP A 59 0.55 7.75 5.25
C ASP A 59 -0.60 7.35 6.22
N LEU A 60 -0.32 6.61 7.30
CA LEU A 60 -1.32 6.17 8.28
C LEU A 60 -1.32 6.96 9.60
N ASP A 61 -0.29 7.77 9.86
CA ASP A 61 -0.22 8.57 11.07
C ASP A 61 -0.85 9.95 10.82
N VAL A 62 -1.91 10.28 11.57
CA VAL A 62 -2.39 11.66 11.68
C VAL A 62 -1.27 12.46 12.36
N PRO A 63 -0.77 13.57 11.80
CA PRO A 63 0.23 14.38 12.48
C PRO A 63 -0.27 14.75 13.89
N ASP A 64 0.57 14.60 14.92
CA ASP A 64 0.24 14.89 16.34
C ASP A 64 -0.34 16.31 16.57
N SER A 65 -0.16 17.21 15.60
CA SER A 65 -0.71 18.57 15.57
C SER A 65 -2.19 18.69 15.16
N VAL A 66 -2.84 17.58 14.78
CA VAL A 66 -4.25 17.53 14.34
C VAL A 66 -5.01 16.54 15.21
N SER A 67 -5.76 17.05 16.20
CA SER A 67 -6.69 16.20 16.96
C SER A 67 -7.73 15.58 16.02
N ALA A 68 -8.24 14.39 16.36
CA ALA A 68 -9.30 13.72 15.61
C ALA A 68 -10.51 14.65 15.35
N ASP A 69 -10.82 15.54 16.31
CA ASP A 69 -11.87 16.55 16.17
C ASP A 69 -11.57 17.59 15.10
N ARG A 70 -10.31 18.05 14.99
CA ARG A 70 -9.89 18.97 13.92
C ARG A 70 -9.91 18.31 12.55
N PHE A 71 -9.55 17.03 12.49
CA PHE A 71 -9.63 16.25 11.25
C PHE A 71 -11.08 16.09 10.80
N ALA A 72 -11.98 15.70 11.71
CA ALA A 72 -13.41 15.60 11.45
C ALA A 72 -14.03 16.95 11.05
N LEU A 73 -13.62 18.05 11.69
CA LEU A 73 -14.06 19.40 11.33
C LEU A 73 -13.59 19.77 9.91
N ARG A 74 -12.34 19.45 9.56
CA ARG A 74 -11.80 19.72 8.22
C ARG A 74 -12.53 18.93 7.13
N GLN A 75 -12.88 17.67 7.40
CA GLN A 75 -13.73 16.88 6.49
C GLN A 75 -15.12 17.52 6.31
N ARG A 76 -15.78 17.95 7.40
CA ARG A 76 -17.09 18.62 7.30
C ARG A 76 -17.03 19.91 6.50
N LEU A 77 -15.98 20.71 6.71
CA LEU A 77 -15.77 21.96 5.95
C LEU A 77 -15.44 21.70 4.48
N LEU A 78 -14.66 20.65 4.19
CA LEU A 78 -14.38 20.24 2.81
C LEU A 78 -15.65 19.79 2.10
N ALA A 79 -16.45 18.93 2.73
CA ALA A 79 -17.74 18.48 2.20
C ALA A 79 -18.69 19.66 1.93
N GLY A 80 -18.78 20.61 2.86
CA GLY A 80 -19.58 21.83 2.66
C GLY A 80 -19.05 22.74 1.54
N ALA A 81 -17.72 22.85 1.39
CA ALA A 81 -17.11 23.61 0.30
C ALA A 81 -17.29 22.94 -1.06
N GLU A 82 -17.23 21.61 -1.13
CA GLU A 82 -17.53 20.83 -2.33
C GLU A 82 -19.00 20.95 -2.73
N GLU A 83 -19.92 20.93 -1.76
CA GLU A 83 -21.36 21.13 -1.98
C GLU A 83 -21.67 22.54 -2.53
N LEU A 84 -20.98 23.57 -2.02
CA LEU A 84 -21.06 24.93 -2.54
C LEU A 84 -20.40 25.08 -3.93
N GLY A 85 -19.27 24.42 -4.16
CA GLY A 85 -18.49 24.45 -5.39
C GLY A 85 -19.06 23.59 -6.53
N ALA A 86 -19.92 22.62 -6.23
CA ALA A 86 -20.60 21.78 -7.23
C ALA A 86 -21.49 22.59 -8.18
N SER A 87 -21.92 23.80 -7.77
CA SER A 87 -22.62 24.77 -8.63
C SER A 87 -21.72 25.38 -9.72
N GLN A 88 -20.39 25.33 -9.58
CA GLN A 88 -19.41 25.83 -10.56
C GLN A 88 -18.37 24.77 -10.91
N ARG A 89 -18.69 23.93 -11.91
CA ARG A 89 -17.75 23.10 -12.70
C ARG A 89 -16.64 22.43 -11.88
N ALA A 90 -16.98 21.46 -11.04
CA ALA A 90 -16.01 20.51 -10.53
C ALA A 90 -15.47 19.66 -11.70
N THR A 91 -14.33 20.07 -12.26
CA THR A 91 -13.59 19.31 -13.28
C THR A 91 -13.15 17.96 -12.70
N GLY A 92 -13.15 16.89 -13.52
CA GLY A 92 -12.96 15.49 -13.07
C GLY A 92 -11.69 15.19 -12.26
N ARG A 93 -10.69 16.08 -12.28
CA ARG A 93 -9.50 16.00 -11.41
C ARG A 93 -9.83 16.21 -9.92
N ALA A 94 -10.77 17.09 -9.59
CA ALA A 94 -11.16 17.36 -8.20
C ALA A 94 -11.79 16.11 -7.56
N LYS A 95 -12.79 15.50 -8.21
CA LYS A 95 -13.42 14.24 -7.75
C LYS A 95 -12.43 13.09 -7.55
N THR A 96 -11.41 13.02 -8.41
CA THR A 96 -10.39 11.96 -8.34
C THR A 96 -9.49 12.13 -7.12
N LEU A 97 -9.12 13.38 -6.79
CA LEU A 97 -8.38 13.68 -5.56
C LEU A 97 -9.24 13.41 -4.32
N THR A 98 -10.51 13.82 -4.32
CA THR A 98 -11.43 13.59 -3.18
C THR A 98 -11.54 12.11 -2.82
N SER A 99 -11.81 11.23 -3.80
CA SER A 99 -11.94 9.78 -3.54
C SER A 99 -10.64 9.13 -3.05
N TYR A 100 -9.48 9.62 -3.49
CA TYR A 100 -8.19 9.18 -2.95
C TYR A 100 -7.99 9.61 -1.49
N TYR A 101 -8.38 10.84 -1.16
CA TYR A 101 -8.31 11.37 0.21
C TYR A 101 -9.28 10.67 1.16
N GLU A 102 -10.49 10.35 0.72
CA GLU A 102 -11.48 9.60 1.50
C GLU A 102 -10.94 8.20 1.85
N GLN A 103 -10.40 7.47 0.87
CA GLN A 103 -9.82 6.15 1.10
C GLN A 103 -8.62 6.19 2.06
N ALA A 104 -7.75 7.20 1.95
CA ALA A 104 -6.64 7.39 2.87
C ALA A 104 -7.14 7.71 4.29
N ALA A 105 -8.19 8.53 4.43
CA ALA A 105 -8.80 8.88 5.70
C ALA A 105 -9.45 7.67 6.38
N ASP A 106 -10.14 6.82 5.62
CA ASP A 106 -10.71 5.56 6.12
C ASP A 106 -9.61 4.61 6.62
N LEU A 107 -8.48 4.58 5.92
CA LEU A 107 -7.31 3.78 6.30
C LEU A 107 -6.71 4.19 7.64
N VAL A 108 -6.52 5.50 7.82
CA VAL A 108 -5.97 6.10 9.03
C VAL A 108 -6.90 5.88 10.24
N THR A 109 -8.21 6.01 10.02
CA THR A 109 -9.19 5.93 11.11
C THR A 109 -9.51 4.49 11.50
N SER A 110 -9.45 3.54 10.57
CA SER A 110 -9.79 2.13 10.80
C SER A 110 -8.80 1.40 11.74
N PRO A 111 -9.25 0.90 12.90
CA PRO A 111 -8.41 0.09 13.79
C PRO A 111 -7.94 -1.22 13.12
N GLN A 112 -8.79 -1.81 12.28
CA GLN A 112 -8.47 -3.06 11.57
C GLN A 112 -7.38 -2.83 10.52
N ALA A 113 -7.43 -1.71 9.78
CA ALA A 113 -6.39 -1.35 8.84
C ALA A 113 -5.05 -1.14 9.55
N ARG A 114 -5.03 -0.33 10.63
CA ARG A 114 -3.82 -0.10 11.44
C ARG A 114 -3.22 -1.41 11.98
N GLN A 115 -4.05 -2.33 12.44
CA GLN A 115 -3.59 -3.65 12.88
C GLN A 115 -2.97 -4.44 11.73
N ALA A 116 -3.57 -4.43 10.54
CA ALA A 116 -3.03 -5.15 9.38
C ALA A 116 -1.60 -4.70 9.01
N PHE A 117 -1.34 -3.38 9.04
CA PHE A 117 -0.01 -2.83 8.76
C PHE A 117 1.01 -2.98 9.90
N ALA A 118 0.57 -3.35 11.11
CA ALA A 118 1.45 -3.48 12.28
C ALA A 118 2.25 -4.80 12.27
N ILE A 119 3.22 -4.93 11.37
CA ILE A 119 4.09 -6.12 11.28
C ILE A 119 4.84 -6.42 12.59
N GLN A 120 5.12 -5.38 13.39
CA GLN A 120 5.77 -5.51 14.70
C GLN A 120 4.94 -6.29 15.73
N SER A 121 3.63 -6.45 15.49
CA SER A 121 2.75 -7.27 16.32
C SER A 121 2.87 -8.77 16.05
N GLU A 122 3.61 -9.17 15.02
CA GLU A 122 3.84 -10.58 14.70
C GLU A 122 4.76 -11.27 15.71
N ASN A 123 4.56 -12.58 15.84
CA ASN A 123 5.45 -13.41 16.64
C ASN A 123 6.90 -13.29 16.11
N PRO A 124 7.89 -12.95 16.95
CA PRO A 124 9.29 -12.86 16.54
C PRO A 124 9.83 -14.12 15.86
N ALA A 125 9.36 -15.31 16.28
CA ALA A 125 9.75 -16.57 15.65
C ALA A 125 9.24 -16.68 14.20
N LEU A 126 8.03 -16.17 13.93
CA LEU A 126 7.48 -16.14 12.57
C LEU A 126 8.25 -15.14 11.70
N ARG A 127 8.61 -13.97 12.26
CA ARG A 127 9.45 -13.00 11.54
C ARG A 127 10.81 -13.56 11.18
N GLU A 128 11.40 -14.34 12.09
CA GLU A 128 12.64 -15.07 11.81
C GLU A 128 12.44 -16.15 10.75
N GLU A 129 11.32 -16.87 10.73
CA GLU A 129 11.04 -17.88 9.70
C GLU A 129 11.06 -17.28 8.29
N TYR A 130 10.33 -16.17 8.07
CA TYR A 130 10.37 -15.39 6.81
C TYR A 130 11.74 -14.75 6.53
N GLY A 131 12.57 -14.58 7.57
CA GLY A 131 13.88 -13.96 7.51
C GLY A 131 13.83 -12.43 7.59
N TYR A 132 14.82 -11.84 8.26
CA TYR A 132 15.03 -10.38 8.32
C TYR A 132 15.67 -9.84 7.05
N THR A 133 15.01 -10.09 5.92
CA THR A 133 15.35 -9.56 4.60
C THR A 133 14.17 -8.73 4.09
N SER A 134 14.43 -7.82 3.15
CA SER A 134 13.38 -6.96 2.56
C SER A 134 12.22 -7.79 2.01
N ILE A 135 12.51 -8.78 1.16
CA ILE A 135 11.49 -9.68 0.59
C ILE A 135 10.77 -10.51 1.65
N GLY A 136 11.49 -11.03 2.66
CA GLY A 136 10.90 -11.82 3.73
C GLY A 136 9.89 -11.04 4.55
N GLN A 137 10.26 -9.83 4.98
CA GLN A 137 9.37 -8.98 5.77
C GLN A 137 8.25 -8.38 4.90
N CYS A 138 8.50 -8.11 3.61
CA CYS A 138 7.45 -7.74 2.66
C CYS A 138 6.43 -8.86 2.46
N ALA A 139 6.87 -10.12 2.31
CA ALA A 139 5.99 -11.27 2.17
C ALA A 139 5.14 -11.51 3.43
N LEU A 140 5.74 -11.37 4.61
CA LEU A 140 5.00 -11.46 5.88
C LEU A 140 3.96 -10.35 6.02
N LEU A 141 4.31 -9.10 5.69
CA LEU A 141 3.36 -8.00 5.67
C LEU A 141 2.25 -8.26 4.63
N ALA A 142 2.61 -8.76 3.45
CA ALA A 142 1.65 -9.09 2.40
C ALA A 142 0.62 -10.12 2.88
N ARG A 143 1.06 -11.17 3.59
CA ARG A 143 0.17 -12.15 4.20
C ARG A 143 -0.87 -11.48 5.11
N ARG A 144 -0.44 -10.61 6.04
CA ARG A 144 -1.35 -9.88 6.94
C ARG A 144 -2.36 -9.01 6.18
N LEU A 145 -1.90 -8.36 5.12
CA LEU A 145 -2.75 -7.48 4.30
C LEU A 145 -3.77 -8.28 3.48
N VAL A 146 -3.41 -9.47 2.98
CA VAL A 146 -4.34 -10.40 2.34
C VAL A 146 -5.39 -10.88 3.34
N GLU A 147 -4.99 -11.23 4.57
CA GLU A 147 -5.92 -11.60 5.65
C GLU A 147 -6.87 -10.44 6.03
N ALA A 148 -6.42 -9.19 5.88
CA ALA A 148 -7.24 -7.99 6.07
C ALA A 148 -8.11 -7.60 4.85
N GLY A 149 -8.04 -8.36 3.75
CA GLY A 149 -8.91 -8.21 2.57
C GLY A 149 -8.26 -7.53 1.36
N CYS A 150 -6.94 -7.35 1.34
CA CYS A 150 -6.23 -6.89 0.14
C CYS A 150 -6.36 -7.94 -0.98
N ARG A 151 -6.56 -7.49 -2.22
CA ARG A 151 -6.80 -8.38 -3.38
C ARG A 151 -5.55 -8.65 -4.20
N PHE A 152 -4.66 -7.67 -4.27
CA PHE A 152 -3.42 -7.77 -5.01
C PHE A 152 -2.31 -6.99 -4.31
N ILE A 153 -1.16 -7.65 -4.13
CA ILE A 153 0.01 -7.03 -3.53
C ILE A 153 1.19 -7.23 -4.47
N GLY A 154 1.80 -6.11 -4.88
CA GLY A 154 3.04 -6.09 -5.62
C GLY A 154 4.22 -5.96 -4.67
N ILE A 155 5.17 -6.89 -4.73
CA ILE A 155 6.42 -6.80 -3.97
C ILE A 155 7.57 -6.47 -4.92
N ASP A 156 8.24 -5.34 -4.69
CA ASP A 156 9.47 -4.95 -5.37
C ASP A 156 10.67 -5.61 -4.67
N HIS A 157 11.40 -6.46 -5.41
CA HIS A 157 12.58 -7.13 -4.88
C HIS A 157 13.65 -7.33 -5.94
N GLY A 158 14.58 -6.38 -5.99
CA GLY A 158 15.81 -6.48 -6.77
C GLY A 158 15.60 -6.57 -8.29
N SER A 159 16.71 -6.54 -9.03
CA SER A 159 16.68 -6.82 -10.46
C SER A 159 16.92 -8.31 -10.69
N TRP A 160 15.98 -8.96 -11.38
CA TRP A 160 16.14 -10.33 -11.88
C TRP A 160 16.82 -10.37 -13.25
N ASP A 161 17.13 -9.22 -13.83
CA ASP A 161 17.98 -9.12 -15.01
C ASP A 161 19.46 -9.14 -14.59
N THR A 162 20.01 -10.35 -14.44
CA THR A 162 21.35 -10.61 -13.91
C THR A 162 22.40 -10.82 -15.02
N HIS A 163 22.22 -10.22 -16.21
CA HIS A 163 23.10 -10.46 -17.37
C HIS A 163 24.60 -10.12 -17.12
N THR A 164 24.89 -9.30 -16.11
CA THR A 164 26.25 -8.90 -15.72
C THR A 164 26.93 -9.89 -14.76
N ASP A 165 26.20 -10.54 -13.87
CA ASP A 165 26.68 -11.57 -12.93
C ASP A 165 25.55 -12.52 -12.56
N ASN A 166 25.31 -13.52 -13.42
CA ASN A 166 24.15 -14.39 -13.26
C ASN A 166 24.26 -15.28 -12.01
N PHE A 167 25.35 -16.05 -11.91
CA PHE A 167 25.52 -17.03 -10.83
C PHE A 167 25.70 -16.36 -9.48
N GLY A 168 26.53 -15.30 -9.38
CA GLY A 168 26.76 -14.60 -8.12
C GLY A 168 25.51 -13.93 -7.59
N SER A 169 24.72 -13.29 -8.46
CA SER A 169 23.46 -12.64 -8.06
C SER A 169 22.43 -13.64 -7.56
N HIS A 170 22.26 -14.77 -8.24
CA HIS A 170 21.32 -15.81 -7.82
C HIS A 170 21.73 -16.45 -6.51
N GLU A 171 22.99 -16.89 -6.40
CA GLU A 171 23.50 -17.62 -5.23
C GLU A 171 23.49 -16.75 -3.97
N LYS A 172 23.80 -15.45 -4.07
CA LYS A 172 24.06 -14.61 -2.90
C LYS A 172 22.94 -13.64 -2.56
N ALA A 173 22.23 -13.10 -3.56
CA ALA A 173 21.39 -11.93 -3.37
C ALA A 173 19.90 -12.17 -3.66
N LEU A 174 19.55 -13.06 -4.59
CA LEU A 174 18.17 -13.23 -5.05
C LEU A 174 17.50 -14.49 -4.49
N VAL A 175 18.10 -15.66 -4.71
CA VAL A 175 17.44 -16.95 -4.41
C VAL A 175 17.33 -17.19 -2.90
N PRO A 176 18.40 -17.12 -2.08
CA PRO A 176 18.28 -17.41 -0.66
C PRO A 176 17.22 -16.60 0.10
N PRO A 177 17.12 -15.26 -0.06
CA PRO A 177 16.10 -14.50 0.64
C PRO A 177 14.69 -14.76 0.09
N THR A 178 14.54 -15.03 -1.20
CA THR A 178 13.24 -15.34 -1.83
C THR A 178 12.74 -16.73 -1.39
N ASP A 179 13.60 -17.75 -1.36
CA ASP A 179 13.25 -19.11 -0.95
C ASP A 179 12.80 -19.19 0.52
N ARG A 180 13.31 -18.30 1.37
CA ARG A 180 12.94 -18.20 2.78
C ARG A 180 11.61 -17.46 2.99
N ALA A 181 11.19 -16.61 2.05
CA ALA A 181 9.98 -15.79 2.15
C ALA A 181 8.69 -16.57 1.81
N ARG A 182 8.35 -17.58 2.63
CA ARG A 182 7.17 -18.46 2.44
C ARG A 182 6.24 -18.46 3.65
#